data_AF-A0A4S4M2Q4-F1
#
_entry.id   AF-A0A4S4M2Q4-F1
#
_cell.length_a   1.000
_cell.length_b   1.000
_cell.length_c   1.000
_cell.angle_alpha   90.00
_cell.angle_beta   90.00
_cell.angle_gamma   90.00
#
_symmetry.space_group_name_H-M   'P 1'
#
loop_
_entity.id
_entity.type
_entity.pdbx_description
1 polymer ?
#
loop_
_entity_poly.entity_id
_entity_poly.type
_entity_poly.pdbx_seq_one_letter_code
_entity_poly.pdbx_strand_id
1 'polypeptide(L)'
;MASAESWEKVPLAPPDSIFKLTAAYKADPFPRKVNLGVGAYRDDDSKPWVLPVVKKASEILLRDPDLDHEYLPITGLPEFTAAAGRLILGADAPALTEGRVVSVQTISGTGANHLGALFLSRYYQYDGGKRVYLSDPTWVNHFAIFRNVGIEPVTYPYYDAKTIGLDYEGFVEALRDARRNSVFLLHACAHNPTGVDPTEAQWKAIAEVVLEKGHYAFFDCAYQGFASGDLDRDAWAVRYFASRGVPMLVCQSFAKNAGLYGERVGALHLISPTKEAADRVRSQMSVLQRSEISNPPSYGARVVSLILNDAELFEEWKRDIRTMAGRIIDMRRELFRLLTEELKTPGNWEHIVNQIGMFSFTGINAAQSKGLTEKKHIYLTANGRISMAGLNRGNVRPVLLFSAAVPVHALTLCSARVDARLTPFLVCSHEPPRQGPRRPRLVPDKPSSVADPTAPAPRSLASASPAPSVSPVASASPVASFFSIAISLNPNVHLNSANITPEWNSWSRNHTEMLFNKTVAGVPDVRHFKTSPELLQRCQWWKSIAPVLAQ
;
A
#
# COMPACT_ATOMS: atom_id res chain seq x y z
N MET A 1 45.97 -28.65 15.93
CA MET A 1 45.34 -29.80 15.25
C MET A 1 44.70 -29.28 13.99
N ALA A 2 44.91 -29.91 12.83
CA ALA A 2 44.11 -29.60 11.65
C ALA A 2 42.67 -30.04 11.95
N SER A 3 41.76 -29.08 12.09
CA SER A 3 40.34 -29.37 12.27
C SER A 3 39.78 -29.87 10.94
N ALA A 4 38.98 -30.94 10.97
CA ALA A 4 38.22 -31.39 9.80
C ALA A 4 37.15 -30.34 9.37
N GLU A 5 36.88 -29.35 10.22
CA GLU A 5 35.85 -28.35 10.02
C GLU A 5 36.44 -27.03 9.55
N SER A 6 35.81 -26.42 8.53
CA SER A 6 36.16 -25.10 8.00
C SER A 6 34.95 -24.16 7.96
N TRP A 7 34.24 -24.06 9.09
CA TRP A 7 33.08 -23.18 9.23
C TRP A 7 33.43 -21.69 9.18
N GLU A 8 34.69 -21.32 9.31
CA GLU A 8 35.20 -19.94 9.20
C GLU A 8 34.89 -19.28 7.85
N LYS A 9 34.68 -20.08 6.79
CA LYS A 9 34.33 -19.59 5.45
C LYS A 9 32.81 -19.53 5.19
N VAL A 10 31.99 -20.01 6.12
CA VAL A 10 30.53 -19.94 5.97
C VAL A 10 30.10 -18.47 6.08
N PRO A 11 29.49 -17.89 5.03
CA PRO A 11 29.11 -16.49 5.06
C PRO A 11 27.99 -16.24 6.07
N LEU A 12 28.08 -15.14 6.81
CA LEU A 12 26.99 -14.71 7.69
C LEU A 12 25.81 -14.25 6.83
N ALA A 13 24.67 -14.93 6.97
CA ALA A 13 23.45 -14.58 6.25
C ALA A 13 22.88 -13.22 6.73
N PRO A 14 22.41 -12.35 5.83
CA PRO A 14 21.73 -11.14 6.22
C PRO A 14 20.39 -11.47 6.92
N PRO A 15 19.96 -10.69 7.93
CA PRO A 15 18.67 -10.92 8.58
C PRO A 15 17.51 -10.66 7.62
N ASP A 16 16.44 -11.46 7.74
CA ASP A 16 15.20 -11.21 7.00
C ASP A 16 14.62 -9.85 7.35
N SER A 17 14.22 -9.09 6.33
CA SER A 17 13.81 -7.69 6.48
C SER A 17 12.53 -7.52 7.31
N ILE A 18 11.58 -8.46 7.25
CA ILE A 18 10.33 -8.43 8.00
C ILE A 18 10.55 -8.84 9.46
N PHE A 19 11.36 -9.87 9.70
CA PHE A 19 11.73 -10.25 11.05
C PHE A 19 12.57 -9.17 11.75
N LYS A 20 13.49 -8.52 11.03
CA LYS A 20 14.25 -7.37 11.52
C LYS A 20 13.34 -6.20 11.90
N LEU A 21 12.37 -5.85 11.05
CA LEU A 21 11.39 -4.80 11.33
C LEU A 21 10.57 -5.11 12.59
N THR A 22 10.16 -6.38 12.76
CA THR A 22 9.42 -6.84 13.94
C THR A 22 10.26 -6.78 15.21
N ALA A 23 11.53 -7.15 15.14
CA ALA A 23 12.45 -7.05 16.27
C ALA A 23 12.66 -5.59 16.70
N ALA A 24 12.86 -4.69 15.73
CA ALA A 24 12.97 -3.25 15.99
C ALA A 24 11.70 -2.67 16.63
N TYR A 25 10.51 -3.05 16.12
CA TYR A 25 9.23 -2.69 16.72
C TYR A 25 9.13 -3.16 18.17
N LYS A 26 9.53 -4.41 18.47
CA LYS A 26 9.47 -4.94 19.84
C LYS A 26 10.39 -4.18 20.80
N ALA A 27 11.59 -3.85 20.35
CA ALA A 27 12.63 -3.18 21.15
C ALA A 27 12.31 -1.70 21.47
N ASP A 28 11.48 -1.05 20.66
CA ASP A 28 11.11 0.36 20.85
C ASP A 28 10.26 0.58 22.12
N PRO A 29 10.68 1.38 23.11
CA PRO A 29 9.90 1.58 24.33
C PRO A 29 8.71 2.53 24.15
N PHE A 30 8.54 3.17 22.99
CA PHE A 30 7.49 4.17 22.79
C PHE A 30 6.09 3.55 22.91
N PRO A 31 5.22 4.05 23.81
CA PRO A 31 3.97 3.37 24.16
C PRO A 31 2.93 3.38 23.04
N ARG A 32 3.04 4.29 22.05
CA ARG A 32 2.10 4.42 20.93
C ARG A 32 2.70 4.01 19.58
N LYS A 33 3.74 3.18 19.59
CA LYS A 33 4.34 2.61 18.38
C LYS A 33 3.34 1.73 17.64
N VAL A 34 3.42 1.69 16.31
CA VAL A 34 2.50 0.94 15.45
C VAL A 34 3.27 0.01 14.53
N ASN A 35 2.86 -1.26 14.46
CA ASN A 35 3.43 -2.24 13.54
C ASN A 35 2.53 -2.44 12.33
N LEU A 36 2.92 -1.84 11.21
CA LEU A 36 2.31 -2.04 9.89
C LEU A 36 3.17 -2.96 9.00
N GLY A 37 4.19 -3.62 9.56
CA GLY A 37 5.07 -4.52 8.83
C GLY A 37 4.56 -5.94 8.76
N VAL A 38 4.03 -6.47 9.87
CA VAL A 38 3.70 -7.89 10.02
C VAL A 38 2.40 -8.24 9.27
N GLY A 39 2.47 -9.28 8.44
CA GLY A 39 1.35 -9.87 7.72
C GLY A 39 0.55 -10.89 8.54
N ALA A 40 0.10 -10.50 9.73
CA ALA A 40 -0.76 -11.32 10.57
C ALA A 40 -1.92 -10.48 11.09
N TYR A 41 -3.12 -11.05 11.08
CA TYR A 41 -4.33 -10.38 11.52
C TYR A 41 -4.24 -9.97 13.00
N ARG A 42 -4.81 -8.81 13.31
CA ARG A 42 -5.02 -8.30 14.66
C ARG A 42 -6.47 -7.83 14.80
N ASP A 43 -7.01 -7.91 16.00
CA ASP A 43 -8.28 -7.26 16.34
C ASP A 43 -8.11 -5.74 16.48
N ASP A 44 -9.20 -5.07 16.87
CA ASP A 44 -9.22 -3.60 17.02
C ASP A 44 -8.35 -3.12 18.20
N ASP A 45 -7.93 -4.03 19.09
CA ASP A 45 -7.04 -3.77 20.23
C ASP A 45 -5.56 -4.10 19.92
N SER A 46 -5.23 -4.34 18.65
CA SER A 46 -3.89 -4.74 18.19
C SER A 46 -3.40 -6.08 18.74
N LYS A 47 -4.30 -6.96 19.21
CA LYS A 47 -3.96 -8.28 19.75
C LYS A 47 -4.11 -9.37 18.68
N PRO A 48 -3.34 -10.47 18.77
CA PRO A 48 -3.61 -11.66 17.96
C PRO A 48 -5.04 -12.15 18.22
N TRP A 49 -5.81 -12.33 17.15
CA TRP A 49 -7.18 -12.82 17.24
C TRP A 49 -7.23 -14.29 16.83
N VAL A 50 -7.43 -15.16 17.81
CA VAL A 50 -7.71 -16.58 17.55
C VAL A 50 -9.19 -16.69 17.22
N LEU A 51 -9.50 -17.19 16.02
CA LEU A 51 -10.86 -17.31 15.51
C LEU A 51 -11.75 -18.10 16.50
N PRO A 52 -12.94 -17.61 16.85
CA PRO A 52 -13.91 -18.33 17.66
C PRO A 52 -14.12 -19.79 17.22
N VAL A 53 -14.29 -20.05 15.92
CA VAL A 53 -14.48 -21.41 15.42
C VAL A 53 -13.24 -22.30 15.65
N VAL A 54 -12.04 -21.72 15.58
CA VAL A 54 -10.78 -22.46 15.79
C VAL A 54 -10.63 -22.83 17.26
N LYS A 55 -11.04 -21.96 18.19
CA LYS A 55 -11.12 -22.30 19.62
C LYS A 55 -12.12 -23.43 19.84
N LYS A 56 -13.34 -23.31 19.30
CA LYS A 56 -14.40 -24.33 19.40
C LYS A 56 -13.91 -25.69 18.86
N ALA A 57 -13.34 -25.71 17.66
CA ALA A 57 -12.79 -26.93 17.05
C ALA A 57 -11.64 -27.52 17.87
N SER A 58 -10.77 -26.68 18.44
CA SER A 58 -9.68 -27.13 19.31
C SER A 58 -10.21 -27.75 20.61
N GLU A 59 -11.24 -27.17 21.22
CA GLU A 59 -11.89 -27.71 22.42
C GLU A 59 -12.60 -29.04 22.13
N ILE A 60 -13.28 -29.16 20.98
CA ILE A 60 -13.87 -30.43 20.54
C ILE A 60 -12.77 -31.49 20.41
N LEU A 61 -11.68 -31.16 19.72
CA LEU A 61 -10.57 -32.07 19.49
C LEU A 61 -9.92 -32.53 20.82
N LEU A 62 -9.67 -31.61 21.76
CA LEU A 62 -9.05 -31.92 23.05
C LEU A 62 -9.95 -32.73 24.00
N ARG A 63 -11.26 -32.81 23.72
CA ARG A 63 -12.21 -33.63 24.49
C ARG A 63 -12.43 -35.02 23.89
N ASP A 64 -11.88 -35.26 22.68
CA ASP A 64 -11.96 -36.55 22.03
C ASP A 64 -11.09 -37.58 22.79
N PRO A 65 -11.67 -38.63 23.38
CA PRO A 65 -10.91 -39.64 24.11
C PRO A 65 -9.95 -40.43 23.21
N ASP A 66 -10.17 -40.42 21.89
CA ASP A 66 -9.34 -41.10 20.90
C ASP A 66 -8.24 -40.19 20.34
N LEU A 67 -8.10 -38.96 20.84
CA LEU A 67 -7.04 -38.05 20.41
C LEU A 67 -5.65 -38.61 20.76
N ASP A 68 -4.86 -38.92 19.73
CA ASP A 68 -3.47 -39.34 19.85
C ASP A 68 -2.45 -38.28 19.35
N HIS A 69 -1.17 -38.62 19.42
CA HIS A 69 -0.08 -37.88 18.76
C HIS A 69 0.72 -38.77 17.80
N GLU A 70 0.07 -39.79 17.22
CA GLU A 70 0.70 -40.72 16.29
C GLU A 70 1.05 -40.05 14.96
N TYR A 71 1.96 -40.68 14.22
CA TYR A 71 2.36 -40.20 12.91
C TYR A 71 1.19 -40.26 11.92
N LEU A 72 1.03 -39.18 11.14
CA LEU A 72 0.15 -39.17 9.98
C LEU A 72 0.76 -39.96 8.81
N PRO A 73 -0.05 -40.36 7.81
CA PRO A 73 0.45 -40.78 6.51
C PRO A 73 1.43 -39.75 5.93
N ILE A 74 2.36 -40.19 5.07
CA ILE A 74 3.40 -39.32 4.48
C ILE A 74 2.78 -38.11 3.77
N THR A 75 1.67 -38.30 3.06
CA THR A 75 0.96 -37.21 2.36
C THR A 75 0.02 -36.41 3.25
N GLY A 76 -0.04 -36.71 4.55
CA GLY A 76 -0.85 -36.05 5.56
C GLY A 76 -2.19 -36.73 5.85
N LEU A 77 -3.02 -36.01 6.59
CA LEU A 77 -4.35 -36.45 7.02
C LEU A 77 -5.31 -36.50 5.80
N PRO A 78 -5.84 -37.67 5.41
CA PRO A 78 -6.67 -37.82 4.21
C PRO A 78 -7.90 -36.89 4.19
N GLU A 79 -8.60 -36.79 5.31
CA GLU A 79 -9.83 -35.99 5.46
C GLU A 79 -9.54 -34.50 5.27
N PHE A 80 -8.40 -34.03 5.79
CA PHE A 80 -7.92 -32.66 5.59
C PHE A 80 -7.57 -32.40 4.12
N THR A 81 -6.73 -33.25 3.51
CA THR A 81 -6.26 -33.02 2.13
C THR A 81 -7.38 -33.11 1.09
N ALA A 82 -8.38 -33.96 1.32
CA ALA A 82 -9.59 -34.04 0.52
C ALA A 82 -10.45 -32.77 0.66
N ALA A 83 -10.69 -32.32 1.90
CA ALA A 83 -11.47 -31.11 2.16
C ALA A 83 -10.79 -29.84 1.63
N ALA A 84 -9.47 -29.73 1.80
CA ALA A 84 -8.64 -28.66 1.25
C ALA A 84 -8.73 -28.59 -0.29
N GLY A 85 -8.66 -29.74 -0.96
CA GLY A 85 -8.84 -29.85 -2.42
C GLY A 85 -10.22 -29.39 -2.89
N ARG A 86 -11.29 -29.80 -2.18
CA ARG A 86 -12.66 -29.33 -2.48
C ARG A 86 -12.81 -27.82 -2.27
N LEU A 87 -12.20 -27.27 -1.22
CA LEU A 87 -12.27 -25.84 -0.92
C LEU A 87 -11.67 -24.98 -2.03
N ILE A 88 -10.50 -25.35 -2.55
CA ILE A 88 -9.80 -24.54 -3.55
C ILE A 88 -10.31 -24.76 -4.97
N LEU A 89 -10.65 -25.99 -5.35
CA LEU A 89 -11.10 -26.32 -6.72
C LEU A 89 -12.63 -26.21 -6.90
N GLY A 90 -13.39 -26.22 -5.80
CA GLY A 90 -14.84 -26.42 -5.81
C GLY A 90 -15.19 -27.89 -5.70
N ALA A 91 -16.25 -28.22 -4.94
CA ALA A 91 -16.65 -29.60 -4.66
C ALA A 91 -17.00 -30.40 -5.93
N ASP A 92 -17.55 -29.72 -6.94
CA ASP A 92 -18.01 -30.32 -8.20
C ASP A 92 -16.94 -30.30 -9.31
N ALA A 93 -15.68 -29.97 -8.99
CA ALA A 93 -14.62 -29.90 -9.99
C ALA A 93 -14.38 -31.28 -10.65
N PRO A 94 -14.48 -31.41 -11.99
CA PRO A 94 -14.29 -32.69 -12.69
C PRO A 94 -12.95 -33.36 -12.37
N ALA A 95 -11.88 -32.58 -12.17
CA ALA A 95 -10.57 -33.12 -11.81
C ALA A 95 -10.57 -33.90 -10.49
N LEU A 96 -11.46 -33.58 -9.55
CA LEU A 96 -11.61 -34.32 -8.29
C LEU A 96 -12.32 -35.66 -8.54
N THR A 97 -13.46 -35.65 -9.23
CA THR A 97 -14.26 -36.86 -9.49
C THR A 97 -13.56 -37.83 -10.44
N GLU A 98 -12.76 -37.33 -11.37
CA GLU A 98 -11.92 -38.12 -12.30
C GLU A 98 -10.63 -38.64 -11.64
N GLY A 99 -10.37 -38.34 -10.36
CA GLY A 99 -9.19 -38.82 -9.64
C GLY A 99 -7.87 -38.21 -10.14
N ARG A 100 -7.91 -37.04 -10.79
CA ARG A 100 -6.75 -36.35 -11.36
C ARG A 100 -6.00 -35.46 -10.39
N VAL A 101 -6.58 -35.17 -9.23
CA VAL A 101 -6.00 -34.28 -8.22
C VAL A 101 -5.13 -35.06 -7.23
N VAL A 102 -3.88 -34.61 -7.08
CA VAL A 102 -2.99 -35.04 -6.01
C VAL A 102 -2.91 -33.94 -4.97
N SER A 103 -3.49 -34.18 -3.79
CA SER A 103 -3.40 -33.30 -2.64
C SER A 103 -2.40 -33.86 -1.62
N VAL A 104 -1.50 -33.01 -1.14
CA VAL A 104 -0.48 -33.34 -0.14
C VAL A 104 -0.51 -32.27 0.94
N GLN A 105 -0.65 -32.66 2.20
CA GLN A 105 -0.52 -31.73 3.32
C GLN A 105 0.95 -31.29 3.43
N THR A 106 1.17 -30.00 3.68
CA THR A 106 2.49 -29.38 3.69
C THR A 106 2.67 -28.44 4.88
N ILE A 107 3.91 -28.00 5.13
CA ILE A 107 4.26 -27.00 6.16
C ILE A 107 3.80 -25.61 5.72
N SER A 108 2.48 -25.42 5.71
CA SER A 108 1.78 -24.25 5.21
C SER A 108 2.08 -23.92 3.74
N GLY A 109 1.74 -22.70 3.31
CA GLY A 109 2.00 -22.24 1.94
C GLY A 109 3.48 -22.24 1.56
N THR A 110 4.38 -21.98 2.51
CA THR A 110 5.84 -22.06 2.25
C THR A 110 6.27 -23.48 1.90
N GLY A 111 5.80 -24.48 2.67
CA GLY A 111 6.06 -25.89 2.38
C GLY A 111 5.43 -26.33 1.06
N ALA A 112 4.22 -25.87 0.76
CA ALA A 112 3.57 -26.13 -0.53
C ALA A 112 4.37 -25.56 -1.71
N ASN A 113 4.84 -24.31 -1.60
CA ASN A 113 5.69 -23.67 -2.60
C ASN A 113 7.01 -24.43 -2.80
N HIS A 114 7.68 -24.79 -1.70
CA HIS A 114 8.94 -25.54 -1.76
C HIS A 114 8.75 -26.92 -2.39
N LEU A 115 7.76 -27.70 -1.95
CA LEU A 115 7.49 -29.03 -2.49
C LEU A 115 7.08 -28.96 -3.96
N GLY A 116 6.24 -27.98 -4.34
CA GLY A 116 5.86 -27.74 -5.73
C GLY A 116 7.07 -27.37 -6.60
N ALA A 117 7.92 -26.46 -6.13
CA ALA A 117 9.15 -26.07 -6.82
C ALA A 117 10.13 -27.23 -6.94
N LEU A 118 10.31 -28.03 -5.88
CA LEU A 118 11.15 -29.22 -5.90
C LEU A 118 10.65 -30.26 -6.90
N PHE A 119 9.34 -30.51 -6.94
CA PHE A 119 8.74 -31.42 -7.91
C PHE A 119 9.00 -30.95 -9.35
N LEU A 120 8.75 -29.67 -9.63
CA LEU A 120 9.04 -29.12 -10.95
C LEU A 120 10.53 -29.19 -11.28
N SER A 121 11.43 -28.92 -10.32
CA SER A 121 12.88 -29.04 -10.53
C SER A 121 13.30 -30.46 -10.90
N ARG A 122 12.66 -31.48 -10.34
CA ARG A 122 13.01 -32.89 -10.59
C ARG A 122 12.40 -33.45 -11.86
N TYR A 123 11.17 -33.06 -12.19
CA TYR A 123 10.36 -33.79 -13.17
C TYR A 123 9.78 -32.96 -14.31
N TYR A 124 9.71 -31.63 -14.18
CA TYR A 124 9.15 -30.78 -15.23
C TYR A 124 10.12 -30.60 -16.40
N GLN A 125 9.59 -30.67 -17.61
CA GLN A 125 10.35 -30.51 -18.85
C GLN A 125 10.35 -29.04 -19.27
N TYR A 126 11.42 -28.32 -18.92
CA TYR A 126 11.58 -26.92 -19.28
C TYR A 126 12.08 -26.76 -20.73
N ASP A 127 11.56 -25.75 -21.43
CA ASP A 127 12.09 -25.33 -22.73
C ASP A 127 13.33 -24.42 -22.54
N GLY A 128 14.46 -25.05 -22.22
CA GLY A 128 15.73 -24.40 -21.91
C GLY A 128 16.10 -24.49 -20.44
N GLY A 129 16.58 -23.38 -19.85
CA GLY A 129 16.95 -23.33 -18.44
C GLY A 129 15.73 -23.45 -17.52
N LYS A 130 15.92 -24.03 -16.34
CA LYS A 130 14.86 -24.12 -15.31
C LYS A 130 14.54 -22.73 -14.79
N ARG A 131 13.50 -22.10 -15.29
CA ARG A 131 13.08 -20.75 -14.89
C ARG A 131 11.66 -20.72 -14.36
N VAL A 132 11.44 -19.85 -13.40
CA VAL A 132 10.10 -19.44 -12.97
C VAL A 132 9.95 -17.94 -13.10
N TYR A 133 8.81 -17.50 -13.63
CA TYR A 133 8.46 -16.10 -13.75
C TYR A 133 7.68 -15.68 -12.50
N LEU A 134 8.19 -14.67 -11.79
CA LEU A 134 7.63 -14.10 -10.57
C LEU A 134 7.17 -12.65 -10.82
N SER A 135 6.07 -12.21 -10.21
CA SER A 135 5.61 -10.83 -10.36
C SER A 135 6.66 -9.82 -9.88
N ASP A 136 6.74 -8.65 -10.52
CA ASP A 136 7.53 -7.52 -10.03
C ASP A 136 6.62 -6.42 -9.44
N PRO A 137 6.57 -6.25 -8.10
CA PRO A 137 7.24 -7.06 -7.06
C PRO A 137 6.44 -8.32 -6.69
N THR A 138 7.01 -9.19 -5.84
CA THR A 138 6.33 -10.38 -5.28
C THR A 138 6.67 -10.60 -3.80
N TRP A 139 6.14 -11.67 -3.18
CA TRP A 139 6.58 -12.08 -1.85
C TRP A 139 8.06 -12.51 -1.90
N VAL A 140 8.91 -11.76 -1.20
CA VAL A 140 10.38 -11.87 -1.27
C VAL A 140 10.91 -13.30 -1.12
N ASN A 141 10.23 -14.14 -0.34
CA ASN A 141 10.66 -15.51 -0.11
C ASN A 141 10.50 -16.42 -1.34
N HIS A 142 9.68 -16.05 -2.35
CA HIS A 142 9.60 -16.79 -3.62
C HIS A 142 11.00 -16.97 -4.24
N PHE A 143 11.79 -15.90 -4.31
CA PHE A 143 13.15 -15.98 -4.87
C PHE A 143 14.03 -17.00 -4.13
N ALA A 144 13.97 -17.02 -2.79
CA ALA A 144 14.76 -17.95 -1.98
C ALA A 144 14.30 -19.40 -2.19
N ILE A 145 12.99 -19.65 -2.18
CA ILE A 145 12.41 -20.98 -2.38
C ILE A 145 12.85 -21.59 -3.72
N PHE A 146 12.71 -20.86 -4.83
CA PHE A 146 13.05 -21.40 -6.15
C PHE A 146 14.56 -21.59 -6.34
N ARG A 147 15.39 -20.64 -5.87
CA ARG A 147 16.86 -20.79 -5.91
C ARG A 147 17.32 -22.01 -5.11
N ASN A 148 16.68 -22.27 -3.97
CA ASN A 148 17.03 -23.39 -3.09
C ASN A 148 16.87 -24.76 -3.77
N VAL A 149 16.02 -24.86 -4.80
CA VAL A 149 15.81 -26.09 -5.57
C VAL A 149 16.43 -26.04 -6.98
N GLY A 150 17.27 -25.04 -7.26
CA GLY A 150 17.98 -24.89 -8.53
C GLY A 150 17.10 -24.42 -9.69
N ILE A 151 16.00 -23.70 -9.40
CA ILE A 151 15.19 -23.00 -10.42
C ILE A 151 15.57 -21.52 -10.36
N GLU A 152 15.89 -20.94 -11.51
CA GLU A 152 16.22 -19.53 -11.68
C GLU A 152 14.93 -18.67 -11.63
N PRO A 153 14.75 -17.80 -10.62
CA PRO A 153 13.65 -16.85 -10.63
C PRO A 153 13.97 -15.67 -11.55
N VAL A 154 13.08 -15.43 -12.51
CA VAL A 154 13.03 -14.23 -13.35
C VAL A 154 11.75 -13.45 -13.04
N THR A 155 11.71 -12.16 -13.34
CA THR A 155 10.54 -11.32 -13.04
C THR A 155 9.70 -11.01 -14.29
N TYR A 156 8.41 -10.74 -14.10
CA TYR A 156 7.52 -10.17 -15.11
C TYR A 156 6.85 -8.88 -14.57
N PRO A 157 6.56 -7.88 -15.43
CA PRO A 157 5.90 -6.65 -14.99
C PRO A 157 4.55 -6.96 -14.35
N TYR A 158 4.25 -6.29 -13.23
CA TYR A 158 2.98 -6.48 -12.52
C TYR A 158 2.46 -5.19 -11.90
N TYR A 159 3.32 -4.40 -11.26
CA TYR A 159 2.90 -3.15 -10.61
C TYR A 159 3.46 -1.94 -11.34
N ASP A 160 2.57 -1.04 -11.76
CA ASP A 160 2.97 0.26 -12.31
C ASP A 160 2.97 1.33 -11.20
N ALA A 161 4.16 1.83 -10.87
CA ALA A 161 4.33 2.87 -9.85
C ALA A 161 3.69 4.21 -10.21
N LYS A 162 3.43 4.49 -11.50
CA LYS A 162 2.77 5.73 -11.94
C LYS A 162 1.28 5.70 -11.66
N THR A 163 0.64 4.56 -11.92
CA THR A 163 -0.81 4.37 -11.71
C THR A 163 -1.15 3.77 -10.34
N ILE A 164 -0.15 3.21 -9.62
CA ILE A 164 -0.32 2.47 -8.35
C ILE A 164 -1.29 1.27 -8.56
N GLY A 165 -1.25 0.71 -9.78
CA GLY A 165 -2.17 -0.31 -10.27
C GLY A 165 -1.44 -1.47 -10.95
N LEU A 166 -2.21 -2.28 -11.68
CA LEU A 166 -1.69 -3.44 -12.42
C LEU A 166 -1.10 -2.96 -13.75
N ASP A 167 0.16 -3.28 -14.00
CA ASP A 167 0.78 -3.22 -15.34
C ASP A 167 0.30 -4.43 -16.15
N TYR A 168 -0.95 -4.37 -16.60
CA TYR A 168 -1.60 -5.48 -17.28
C TYR A 168 -0.98 -5.75 -18.64
N GLU A 169 -0.67 -4.68 -19.39
CA GLU A 169 -0.05 -4.73 -20.69
C GLU A 169 1.33 -5.39 -20.62
N GLY A 170 2.19 -4.94 -19.69
CA GLY A 170 3.51 -5.54 -19.47
C GLY A 170 3.44 -6.99 -19.00
N PHE A 171 2.45 -7.34 -18.17
CA PHE A 171 2.22 -8.73 -17.76
C PHE A 171 1.85 -9.62 -18.97
N VAL A 172 0.89 -9.20 -19.79
CA VAL A 172 0.47 -9.97 -20.98
C VAL A 172 1.61 -10.07 -22.01
N GLU A 173 2.39 -9.01 -22.19
CA GLU A 173 3.56 -9.03 -23.06
C GLU A 173 4.60 -10.05 -22.58
N ALA A 174 4.91 -10.08 -21.28
CA ALA A 174 5.84 -11.05 -20.71
C ALA A 174 5.37 -12.50 -20.89
N LEU A 175 4.06 -12.77 -20.78
CA LEU A 175 3.49 -14.08 -21.10
C LEU A 175 3.69 -14.45 -22.57
N ARG A 176 3.50 -13.50 -23.50
CA ARG A 176 3.66 -13.75 -24.93
C ARG A 176 5.11 -13.93 -25.35
N ASP A 177 6.04 -13.17 -24.76
CA ASP A 177 7.47 -13.23 -25.06
C ASP A 177 8.13 -14.48 -24.47
N ALA A 178 7.66 -14.95 -23.31
CA ALA A 178 8.21 -16.14 -22.66
C ALA A 178 8.18 -17.38 -23.58
N ARG A 179 9.20 -18.22 -23.41
CA ARG A 179 9.32 -19.50 -24.12
C ARG A 179 8.16 -20.42 -23.78
N ARG A 180 7.79 -21.31 -24.71
CA ARG A 180 6.76 -22.33 -24.44
C ARG A 180 7.12 -23.13 -23.19
N ASN A 181 6.12 -23.68 -22.49
CA ASN A 181 6.33 -24.46 -21.27
C ASN A 181 7.08 -23.69 -20.15
N SER A 182 7.04 -22.35 -20.15
CA SER A 182 7.49 -21.56 -18.99
C SER A 182 6.56 -21.73 -17.79
N VAL A 183 7.11 -21.66 -16.58
CA VAL A 183 6.35 -21.71 -15.31
C VAL A 183 6.12 -20.28 -14.83
N PHE A 184 4.86 -19.90 -14.59
CA PHE A 184 4.50 -18.60 -14.04
C PHE A 184 3.92 -18.77 -12.64
N LEU A 185 4.53 -18.11 -11.64
CA LEU A 185 3.94 -18.01 -10.32
C LEU A 185 2.90 -16.89 -10.30
N LEU A 186 1.67 -17.26 -9.96
CA LEU A 186 0.49 -16.41 -9.96
C LEU A 186 -0.09 -16.35 -8.54
N HIS A 187 -0.39 -15.15 -8.05
CA HIS A 187 -1.13 -14.99 -6.79
C HIS A 187 -2.61 -15.18 -7.11
N ALA A 188 -3.29 -16.10 -6.41
CA ALA A 188 -4.70 -16.41 -6.67
C ALA A 188 -5.62 -15.21 -6.40
N CYS A 189 -5.33 -14.49 -5.31
CA CYS A 189 -5.98 -13.25 -4.89
C CYS A 189 -5.13 -12.55 -3.81
N ALA A 190 -5.45 -11.29 -3.52
CA ALA A 190 -4.77 -10.43 -2.55
C ALA A 190 -3.25 -10.46 -2.73
N HIS A 191 -2.79 -10.03 -3.90
CA HIS A 191 -1.39 -10.07 -4.28
C HIS A 191 -0.47 -9.50 -3.19
N ASN A 192 0.50 -10.29 -2.75
CA ASN A 192 1.52 -9.85 -1.80
C ASN A 192 2.78 -9.44 -2.58
N PRO A 193 3.15 -8.15 -2.60
CA PRO A 193 2.86 -7.19 -1.53
C PRO A 193 1.87 -6.05 -1.86
N THR A 194 1.39 -5.94 -3.11
CA THR A 194 0.74 -4.71 -3.60
C THR A 194 -0.73 -4.57 -3.20
N GLY A 195 -1.44 -5.69 -3.00
CA GLY A 195 -2.90 -5.73 -2.87
C GLY A 195 -3.65 -5.46 -4.18
N VAL A 196 -2.95 -5.38 -5.31
CA VAL A 196 -3.54 -5.18 -6.64
C VAL A 196 -3.74 -6.52 -7.31
N ASP A 197 -4.95 -6.83 -7.76
CA ASP A 197 -5.28 -8.08 -8.44
C ASP A 197 -5.83 -7.82 -9.85
N PRO A 198 -5.61 -8.72 -10.83
CA PRO A 198 -6.33 -8.68 -12.09
C PRO A 198 -7.83 -8.83 -11.89
N THR A 199 -8.59 -8.09 -12.69
CA THR A 199 -10.05 -8.30 -12.82
C THR A 199 -10.36 -9.66 -13.44
N GLU A 200 -11.59 -10.16 -13.29
CA GLU A 200 -12.01 -11.41 -13.94
C GLU A 200 -11.79 -11.37 -15.46
N ALA A 201 -12.05 -10.23 -16.12
CA ALA A 201 -11.83 -10.09 -17.56
C ALA A 201 -10.34 -10.22 -17.92
N GLN A 202 -9.46 -9.62 -17.13
CA GLN A 202 -8.00 -9.74 -17.31
C GLN A 202 -7.52 -11.17 -17.03
N TRP A 203 -8.04 -11.83 -16.00
CA TRP A 203 -7.73 -13.23 -15.72
C TRP A 203 -8.14 -14.16 -16.86
N LYS A 204 -9.28 -13.93 -17.51
CA LYS A 204 -9.69 -14.71 -18.70
C LYS A 204 -8.66 -14.59 -19.82
N ALA A 205 -8.25 -13.36 -20.14
CA ALA A 205 -7.24 -13.10 -21.16
C ALA A 205 -5.86 -13.69 -20.79
N ILE A 206 -5.45 -13.59 -19.53
CA ILE A 206 -4.21 -14.21 -19.03
C ILE A 206 -4.27 -15.74 -19.22
N ALA A 207 -5.37 -16.39 -18.84
CA ALA A 207 -5.54 -17.84 -18.99
C ALA A 207 -5.46 -18.27 -20.46
N GLU A 208 -6.01 -17.47 -21.38
CA GLU A 208 -5.95 -17.72 -22.83
C GLU A 208 -4.50 -17.72 -23.34
N VAL A 209 -3.71 -16.72 -22.97
CA VAL A 209 -2.29 -16.66 -23.36
C VAL A 209 -1.49 -17.81 -22.73
N VAL A 210 -1.74 -18.12 -21.45
CA VAL A 210 -1.10 -19.25 -20.75
C VAL A 210 -1.37 -20.57 -21.50
N LEU A 211 -2.60 -20.81 -21.95
CA LEU A 211 -2.96 -21.99 -22.75
C LEU A 211 -2.29 -21.99 -24.12
N GLU A 212 -2.38 -20.89 -24.86
CA GLU A 212 -1.82 -20.75 -26.21
C GLU A 212 -0.31 -21.07 -26.22
N LYS A 213 0.39 -20.55 -25.22
CA LYS A 213 1.83 -20.72 -25.04
C LYS A 213 2.22 -22.06 -24.38
N GLY A 214 1.24 -22.81 -23.87
CA GLY A 214 1.48 -24.05 -23.13
C GLY A 214 2.24 -23.84 -21.83
N HIS A 215 2.07 -22.68 -21.18
CA HIS A 215 2.70 -22.39 -19.90
C HIS A 215 2.09 -23.22 -18.77
N TYR A 216 2.84 -23.34 -17.68
CA TYR A 216 2.40 -24.01 -16.46
C TYR A 216 2.10 -22.98 -15.37
N ALA A 217 0.87 -22.98 -14.85
CA ALA A 217 0.46 -22.05 -13.80
C ALA A 217 0.84 -22.61 -12.42
N PHE A 218 1.60 -21.83 -11.66
CA PHE A 218 1.96 -22.12 -10.29
C PHE A 218 1.21 -21.14 -9.38
N PHE A 219 0.04 -21.53 -8.88
CA PHE A 219 -0.75 -20.64 -8.04
C PHE A 219 -0.27 -20.65 -6.58
N ASP A 220 0.00 -19.48 -6.02
CA ASP A 220 0.07 -19.27 -4.56
C ASP A 220 -1.27 -18.71 -4.06
N CYS A 221 -1.93 -19.44 -3.16
CA CYS A 221 -3.20 -19.09 -2.56
C CYS A 221 -3.08 -19.05 -1.03
N ALA A 222 -2.61 -17.91 -0.50
CA ALA A 222 -2.43 -17.71 0.93
C ALA A 222 -3.57 -16.93 1.63
N TYR A 223 -4.50 -16.36 0.87
CA TYR A 223 -5.47 -15.37 1.34
C TYR A 223 -6.93 -15.68 0.98
N GLN A 224 -7.26 -16.91 0.58
CA GLN A 224 -8.63 -17.29 0.22
C GLN A 224 -9.64 -16.94 1.34
N GLY A 225 -10.66 -16.16 1.01
CA GLY A 225 -11.66 -15.60 1.91
C GLY A 225 -11.23 -14.31 2.59
N PHE A 226 -9.92 -14.09 2.76
CA PHE A 226 -9.37 -12.92 3.45
C PHE A 226 -9.31 -11.67 2.56
N ALA A 227 -9.44 -11.82 1.24
CA ALA A 227 -9.43 -10.69 0.32
C ALA A 227 -10.81 -10.04 0.24
N SER A 228 -11.87 -10.82 -0.01
CA SER A 228 -13.23 -10.31 -0.19
C SER A 228 -14.20 -10.64 0.94
N GLY A 229 -13.83 -11.50 1.89
CA GLY A 229 -14.77 -12.10 2.84
C GLY A 229 -15.53 -13.32 2.30
N ASP A 230 -15.20 -13.79 1.09
CA ASP A 230 -15.88 -14.86 0.38
C ASP A 230 -14.86 -15.87 -0.18
N LEU A 231 -14.99 -17.13 0.21
CA LEU A 231 -14.06 -18.20 -0.15
C LEU A 231 -14.11 -18.57 -1.64
N ASP A 232 -15.29 -18.48 -2.27
CA ASP A 232 -15.50 -18.87 -3.66
C ASP A 232 -15.04 -17.79 -4.61
N ARG A 233 -15.34 -16.52 -4.27
CA ARG A 233 -14.83 -15.36 -5.03
C ARG A 233 -13.31 -15.32 -5.05
N ASP A 234 -12.68 -15.56 -3.91
CA ASP A 234 -11.21 -15.52 -3.78
C ASP A 234 -10.50 -16.73 -4.42
N ALA A 235 -11.22 -17.80 -4.77
CA ALA A 235 -10.72 -18.95 -5.50
C ALA A 235 -11.02 -18.90 -7.02
N TRP A 236 -11.72 -17.86 -7.48
CA TRP A 236 -12.27 -17.80 -8.84
C TRP A 236 -11.20 -17.98 -9.92
N ALA A 237 -10.04 -17.32 -9.80
CA ALA A 237 -8.97 -17.43 -10.81
C ALA A 237 -8.44 -18.86 -10.93
N VAL A 238 -8.21 -19.54 -9.80
CA VAL A 238 -7.78 -20.94 -9.77
C VAL A 238 -8.82 -21.84 -10.43
N ARG A 239 -10.10 -21.69 -10.06
CA ARG A 239 -11.18 -22.51 -10.61
C ARG A 239 -11.39 -22.27 -12.10
N TYR A 240 -11.22 -21.03 -12.55
CA TYR A 240 -11.27 -20.69 -13.97
C TYR A 240 -10.13 -21.36 -14.76
N PHE A 241 -8.90 -21.31 -14.25
CA PHE A 241 -7.77 -21.99 -14.90
C PHE A 241 -7.98 -23.51 -14.94
N ALA A 242 -8.50 -24.10 -13.86
CA ALA A 242 -8.86 -25.52 -13.81
C ALA A 242 -9.89 -25.88 -14.89
N SER A 243 -10.97 -25.11 -15.01
CA SER A 243 -12.06 -25.38 -15.95
C SER A 243 -11.65 -25.20 -17.41
N ARG A 244 -10.66 -24.34 -17.67
CA ARG A 244 -10.05 -24.16 -19.00
C ARG A 244 -8.98 -25.22 -19.32
N GLY A 245 -8.69 -26.14 -18.40
CA GLY A 245 -7.71 -27.21 -18.61
C GLY A 245 -6.25 -26.74 -18.59
N VAL A 246 -5.96 -25.61 -17.93
CA VAL A 246 -4.60 -25.10 -17.79
C VAL A 246 -3.76 -26.09 -16.96
N PRO A 247 -2.58 -26.53 -17.43
CA PRO A 247 -1.65 -27.29 -16.60
C PRO A 247 -1.22 -26.46 -15.38
N MET A 248 -1.50 -26.96 -14.18
CA MET A 248 -1.25 -26.18 -12.97
C MET A 248 -1.04 -26.97 -11.68
N LEU A 249 -0.46 -26.28 -10.72
CA LEU A 249 -0.48 -26.63 -9.31
C LEU A 249 -0.96 -25.45 -8.45
N VAL A 250 -1.37 -25.74 -7.23
CA VAL A 250 -1.87 -24.73 -6.27
C VAL A 250 -1.26 -24.96 -4.90
N CYS A 251 -0.61 -23.94 -4.36
CA CYS A 251 -0.06 -23.88 -3.03
C CYS A 251 -1.04 -23.17 -2.09
N GLN A 252 -1.74 -23.92 -1.24
CA GLN A 252 -2.76 -23.41 -0.34
C GLN A 252 -2.22 -23.23 1.08
N SER A 253 -2.50 -22.09 1.71
CA SER A 253 -2.14 -21.83 3.12
C SER A 253 -3.37 -21.58 3.98
N PHE A 254 -3.39 -22.17 5.17
CA PHE A 254 -4.39 -21.88 6.21
C PHE A 254 -3.87 -20.94 7.31
N ALA A 255 -2.69 -20.35 7.12
CA ALA A 255 -2.06 -19.52 8.14
C ALA A 255 -2.87 -18.23 8.43
N LYS A 256 -3.56 -17.68 7.42
CA LYS A 256 -4.25 -16.38 7.53
C LYS A 256 -5.75 -16.57 7.71
N ASN A 257 -6.41 -17.27 6.80
CA ASN A 257 -7.86 -17.45 6.81
C ASN A 257 -8.37 -18.32 7.99
N ALA A 258 -7.56 -19.23 8.54
CA ALA A 258 -7.84 -19.93 9.79
C ALA A 258 -7.05 -19.38 10.99
N GLY A 259 -6.22 -18.35 10.80
CA GLY A 259 -5.38 -17.81 11.88
C GLY A 259 -4.34 -18.78 12.46
N LEU A 260 -4.08 -19.92 11.78
CA LEU A 260 -3.17 -20.98 12.22
C LEU A 260 -1.73 -20.71 11.76
N TYR A 261 -1.22 -19.50 12.03
CA TYR A 261 0.10 -19.05 11.58
C TYR A 261 1.22 -19.99 12.01
N GLY A 262 1.27 -20.29 13.31
CA GLY A 262 2.31 -21.08 13.97
C GLY A 262 2.17 -22.59 13.76
N GLU A 263 0.95 -23.08 13.55
CA GLU A 263 0.65 -24.52 13.38
C GLU A 263 1.04 -25.07 12.01
N ARG A 264 1.43 -24.17 11.09
CA ARG A 264 1.97 -24.51 9.77
C ARG A 264 1.06 -25.39 8.92
N VAL A 265 -0.23 -25.08 8.87
CA VAL A 265 -1.21 -25.85 8.08
C VAL A 265 -1.30 -25.34 6.64
N GLY A 266 -1.22 -26.25 5.67
CA GLY A 266 -1.32 -25.98 4.24
C GLY A 266 -1.40 -27.26 3.41
N ALA A 267 -1.65 -27.08 2.12
CA ALA A 267 -1.75 -28.18 1.15
C ALA A 267 -1.17 -27.76 -0.21
N LEU A 268 -0.59 -28.73 -0.91
CA LEU A 268 -0.20 -28.63 -2.32
C LEU A 268 -1.17 -29.48 -3.13
N HIS A 269 -1.71 -28.90 -4.21
CA HIS A 269 -2.61 -29.58 -5.13
C HIS A 269 -2.02 -29.58 -6.53
N LEU A 270 -1.88 -30.75 -7.15
CA LEU A 270 -1.49 -30.86 -8.56
C LEU A 270 -2.63 -31.48 -9.35
N ILE A 271 -2.99 -30.85 -10.47
CA ILE A 271 -4.00 -31.38 -11.38
C ILE A 271 -3.29 -32.09 -12.52
N SER A 272 -3.37 -33.40 -12.50
CA SER A 272 -2.76 -34.25 -13.53
C SER A 272 -3.67 -34.35 -14.76
N PRO A 273 -3.12 -34.69 -15.95
CA PRO A 273 -3.92 -34.89 -17.15
C PRO A 273 -4.80 -36.15 -17.08
N THR A 274 -4.37 -37.18 -16.34
CA THR A 274 -5.14 -38.43 -16.14
C THR A 274 -4.97 -38.95 -14.72
N LYS A 275 -5.79 -39.92 -14.32
CA LYS A 275 -5.68 -40.60 -13.03
C LYS A 275 -4.34 -41.34 -12.90
N GLU A 276 -3.89 -42.02 -13.94
CA GLU A 276 -2.63 -42.77 -13.94
C GLU A 276 -1.42 -41.84 -13.78
N ALA A 277 -1.49 -40.64 -14.38
CA ALA A 277 -0.50 -39.60 -14.14
C ALA A 277 -0.56 -39.11 -12.68
N ALA A 278 -1.75 -38.93 -12.11
CA ALA A 278 -1.93 -38.55 -10.71
C ALA A 278 -1.34 -39.60 -9.75
N ASP A 279 -1.51 -40.89 -10.02
CA ASP A 279 -0.96 -41.96 -9.20
C ASP A 279 0.59 -41.94 -9.20
N ARG A 280 1.21 -41.67 -10.37
CA ARG A 280 2.67 -41.47 -10.48
C ARG A 280 3.15 -40.21 -9.76
N VAL A 281 2.42 -39.10 -9.88
CA VAL A 281 2.75 -37.86 -9.16
C VAL A 281 2.66 -38.08 -7.65
N ARG A 282 1.60 -38.74 -7.16
CA ARG A 282 1.39 -39.06 -5.75
C ARG A 282 2.55 -39.87 -5.17
N SER A 283 3.02 -40.89 -5.89
CA SER A 283 4.16 -41.70 -5.41
C SER A 283 5.44 -40.88 -5.28
N GLN A 284 5.72 -39.99 -6.25
CA GLN A 284 6.88 -39.10 -6.18
C GLN A 284 6.76 -38.05 -5.09
N MET A 285 5.56 -37.49 -4.86
CA MET A 285 5.32 -36.58 -3.74
C MET A 285 5.62 -37.23 -2.40
N SER A 286 5.22 -38.50 -2.21
CA SER A 286 5.54 -39.24 -1.00
C SER A 286 7.06 -39.38 -0.80
N VAL A 287 7.82 -39.67 -1.85
CA VAL A 287 9.29 -39.78 -1.77
C VAL A 287 9.90 -38.43 -1.37
N LEU A 288 9.55 -37.35 -2.09
CA LEU A 288 10.08 -36.01 -1.81
C LEU A 288 9.76 -35.56 -0.38
N GLN A 289 8.51 -35.71 0.05
CA GLN A 289 8.08 -35.29 1.38
C GLN A 289 8.72 -36.14 2.49
N ARG A 290 8.83 -37.46 2.28
CA ARG A 290 9.46 -38.38 3.24
C ARG A 290 10.91 -37.99 3.53
N SER A 291 11.65 -37.57 2.51
CA SER A 291 13.06 -37.20 2.63
C SER A 291 13.31 -35.85 3.31
N GLU A 292 12.30 -34.97 3.38
CA GLU A 292 12.46 -33.62 3.96
C GLU A 292 11.88 -33.49 5.36
N ILE A 293 10.66 -34.01 5.57
CA ILE A 293 9.92 -33.82 6.82
C ILE A 293 9.35 -35.11 7.39
N SER A 294 9.59 -36.26 6.75
CA SER A 294 9.00 -37.56 7.10
C SER A 294 7.47 -37.62 6.90
N ASN A 295 6.70 -36.85 7.68
CA ASN A 295 5.25 -36.66 7.60
C ASN A 295 4.90 -35.30 8.23
N PRO A 296 3.74 -34.70 7.87
CA PRO A 296 3.41 -33.34 8.30
C PRO A 296 2.75 -33.29 9.71
N PRO A 297 2.72 -32.11 10.38
CA PRO A 297 2.14 -31.95 11.72
C PRO A 297 0.64 -32.25 11.78
N SER A 298 0.20 -32.96 12.83
CA SER A 298 -1.19 -33.46 12.93
C SER A 298 -2.19 -32.45 13.47
N TYR A 299 -1.85 -31.72 14.54
CA TYR A 299 -2.80 -30.92 15.31
C TYR A 299 -3.59 -29.91 14.47
N GLY A 300 -2.89 -28.98 13.79
CA GLY A 300 -3.56 -27.96 12.99
C GLY A 300 -4.35 -28.55 11.80
N ALA A 301 -3.90 -29.67 11.23
CA ALA A 301 -4.63 -30.35 10.17
C ALA A 301 -5.93 -31.00 10.68
N ARG A 302 -5.94 -31.58 11.89
CA ARG A 302 -7.16 -32.09 12.53
C ARG A 302 -8.15 -30.97 12.82
N VAL A 303 -7.68 -29.83 13.35
CA VAL A 303 -8.53 -28.64 13.59
C VAL A 303 -9.18 -28.15 12.30
N VAL A 304 -8.41 -27.96 11.22
CA VAL A 304 -8.97 -27.51 9.94
C VAL A 304 -9.84 -28.59 9.31
N SER A 305 -9.47 -29.87 9.41
CA SER A 305 -10.29 -30.98 8.92
C SER A 305 -11.67 -30.98 9.56
N LEU A 306 -11.74 -30.82 10.89
CA LEU A 306 -13.00 -30.75 11.63
C LEU A 306 -13.85 -29.57 11.13
N ILE A 307 -13.25 -28.38 10.99
CA ILE A 307 -13.96 -27.18 10.52
C ILE A 307 -14.48 -27.35 9.08
N LEU A 308 -13.70 -27.95 8.18
CA LEU A 308 -14.08 -28.07 6.77
C LEU A 308 -15.08 -29.19 6.48
N ASN A 309 -15.16 -30.20 7.36
CA ASN A 309 -16.04 -31.36 7.16
C ASN A 309 -17.31 -31.31 8.02
N ASP A 310 -17.42 -30.39 8.97
CA ASP A 310 -18.65 -30.12 9.73
C ASP A 310 -19.34 -28.86 9.18
N ALA A 311 -20.61 -28.98 8.79
CA ALA A 311 -21.33 -27.89 8.14
C ALA A 311 -21.57 -26.68 9.07
N GLU A 312 -21.79 -26.91 10.36
CA GLU A 312 -22.01 -25.83 11.32
C GLU A 312 -20.70 -25.06 11.57
N LEU A 313 -19.61 -25.78 11.83
CA LEU A 313 -18.29 -25.18 12.01
C LEU A 313 -17.82 -24.47 10.74
N PHE A 314 -18.11 -25.01 9.55
CA PHE A 314 -17.78 -24.35 8.29
C PHE A 314 -18.50 -23.00 8.13
N GLU A 315 -19.79 -22.93 8.48
CA GLU A 315 -20.54 -21.67 8.47
C GLU A 315 -20.00 -20.66 9.51
N GLU A 316 -19.66 -21.13 10.72
CA GLU A 316 -19.02 -20.29 11.73
C GLU A 316 -17.68 -19.74 11.23
N TRP A 317 -16.87 -20.57 10.59
CA TRP A 317 -15.61 -20.15 9.98
C TRP A 317 -15.80 -19.08 8.91
N LYS A 318 -16.80 -19.24 8.03
CA LYS A 318 -17.15 -18.21 7.05
C LYS A 318 -17.54 -16.87 7.71
N ARG A 319 -18.24 -16.89 8.85
CA ARG A 319 -18.50 -15.63 9.60
C ARG A 319 -17.22 -15.02 10.17
N ASP A 320 -16.31 -15.85 10.70
CA ASP A 320 -15.04 -15.37 11.24
C ASP A 320 -14.18 -14.74 10.14
N ILE A 321 -14.13 -15.36 8.95
CA ILE A 321 -13.51 -14.78 7.75
C ILE A 321 -14.13 -13.44 7.39
N ARG A 322 -15.46 -13.36 7.28
CA ARG A 322 -16.17 -12.11 6.97
C ARG A 322 -15.87 -11.02 8.00
N THR A 323 -15.75 -11.38 9.27
CA THR A 323 -15.37 -10.45 10.35
C THR A 323 -13.98 -9.87 10.11
N MET A 324 -12.98 -10.72 9.81
CA MET A 324 -11.61 -10.27 9.54
C MET A 324 -11.52 -9.40 8.29
N ALA A 325 -12.11 -9.85 7.18
CA ALA A 325 -12.10 -9.14 5.91
C ALA A 325 -12.85 -7.80 6.02
N GLY A 326 -14.04 -7.81 6.64
CA GLY A 326 -14.85 -6.61 6.87
C GLY A 326 -14.09 -5.54 7.65
N ARG A 327 -13.41 -5.91 8.73
CA ARG A 327 -12.59 -4.96 9.50
C ARG A 327 -11.47 -4.33 8.66
N ILE A 328 -10.80 -5.12 7.81
CA ILE A 328 -9.73 -4.61 6.94
C ILE A 328 -10.29 -3.65 5.89
N ILE A 329 -11.43 -3.98 5.29
CA ILE A 329 -12.13 -3.11 4.34
C ILE A 329 -12.53 -1.79 5.02
N ASP A 330 -13.06 -1.85 6.24
CA ASP A 330 -13.42 -0.65 7.01
C ASP A 330 -12.19 0.20 7.34
N MET A 331 -11.04 -0.42 7.68
CA MET A 331 -9.79 0.32 7.89
C MET A 331 -9.25 0.95 6.61
N ARG A 332 -9.43 0.34 5.44
CA ARG A 332 -9.10 0.96 4.15
C ARG A 332 -9.97 2.19 3.90
N ARG A 333 -11.28 2.08 4.11
CA ARG A 333 -12.23 3.19 3.96
C ARG A 333 -11.91 4.33 4.91
N GLU A 334 -11.65 4.02 6.19
CA GLU A 334 -11.34 5.05 7.18
C GLU A 334 -10.00 5.72 6.91
N LEU A 335 -8.96 4.95 6.53
CA LEU A 335 -7.67 5.50 6.11
C LEU A 335 -7.84 6.47 4.92
N PHE A 336 -8.59 6.04 3.91
CA PHE A 336 -8.88 6.85 2.72
C PHE A 336 -9.66 8.13 3.06
N ARG A 337 -10.73 8.01 3.85
CA ARG A 337 -11.55 9.15 4.30
C ARG A 337 -10.72 10.18 5.06
N LEU A 338 -9.90 9.72 6.01
CA LEU A 338 -9.03 10.59 6.79
C LEU A 338 -7.99 11.31 5.91
N LEU A 339 -7.39 10.60 4.96
CA LEU A 339 -6.41 11.18 4.03
C LEU A 339 -7.03 12.23 3.11
N THR A 340 -8.22 11.97 2.57
CA THR A 340 -8.83 12.79 1.51
C THR A 340 -9.75 13.89 2.04
N GLU A 341 -10.63 13.58 2.98
CA GLU A 341 -11.67 14.50 3.45
C GLU A 341 -11.20 15.35 4.63
N GLU A 342 -10.55 14.74 5.63
CA GLU A 342 -10.15 15.42 6.87
C GLU A 342 -8.81 16.14 6.70
N LEU A 343 -7.77 15.41 6.27
CA LEU A 343 -6.40 15.94 6.19
C LEU A 343 -6.07 16.59 4.84
N LYS A 344 -6.87 16.30 3.80
CA LYS A 344 -6.66 16.79 2.43
C LYS A 344 -5.22 16.58 1.95
N THR A 345 -4.70 15.40 2.23
CA THR A 345 -3.32 15.01 1.94
C THR A 345 -3.11 15.03 0.43
N PRO A 346 -2.06 15.71 -0.08
CA PRO A 346 -1.80 15.80 -1.52
C PRO A 346 -1.70 14.43 -2.19
N GLY A 347 -2.14 14.34 -3.45
CA GLY A 347 -2.08 13.13 -4.28
C GLY A 347 -3.40 12.36 -4.35
N ASN A 348 -3.42 11.28 -5.16
CA ASN A 348 -4.56 10.36 -5.25
C ASN A 348 -4.37 9.16 -4.30
N TRP A 349 -5.34 8.96 -3.42
CA TRP A 349 -5.35 7.88 -2.42
C TRP A 349 -6.36 6.76 -2.71
N GLU A 350 -7.05 6.79 -3.85
CA GLU A 350 -8.07 5.77 -4.24
C GLU A 350 -7.51 4.35 -4.26
N HIS A 351 -6.20 4.20 -4.53
CA HIS A 351 -5.51 2.92 -4.49
C HIS A 351 -5.68 2.19 -3.14
N ILE A 352 -5.83 2.91 -2.02
CA ILE A 352 -6.04 2.30 -0.70
C ILE A 352 -7.33 1.47 -0.64
N VAL A 353 -8.39 1.93 -1.30
CA VAL A 353 -9.71 1.25 -1.32
C VAL A 353 -9.88 0.32 -2.53
N ASN A 354 -9.14 0.55 -3.62
CA ASN A 354 -9.14 -0.32 -4.80
C ASN A 354 -8.28 -1.58 -4.59
N GLN A 355 -7.22 -1.50 -3.78
CA GLN A 355 -6.44 -2.66 -3.37
C GLN A 355 -7.21 -3.53 -2.37
N ILE A 356 -6.98 -4.84 -2.39
CA ILE A 356 -7.67 -5.84 -1.57
C ILE A 356 -6.72 -6.61 -0.65
N GLY A 357 -7.30 -7.35 0.31
CA GLY A 357 -6.57 -8.19 1.25
C GLY A 357 -5.79 -7.41 2.31
N MET A 358 -4.79 -8.07 2.92
CA MET A 358 -4.11 -7.55 4.11
C MET A 358 -3.14 -6.40 3.83
N PHE A 359 -2.61 -6.29 2.60
CA PHE A 359 -1.52 -5.37 2.31
C PHE A 359 -1.94 -4.24 1.38
N SER A 360 -1.30 -3.10 1.56
CA SER A 360 -1.43 -1.96 0.66
C SER A 360 -0.05 -1.43 0.30
N PHE A 361 0.18 -1.21 -0.99
CA PHE A 361 1.29 -0.40 -1.47
C PHE A 361 0.84 1.07 -1.49
N THR A 362 1.47 1.87 -0.62
CA THR A 362 1.06 3.25 -0.34
C THR A 362 1.74 4.30 -1.22
N GLY A 363 2.75 3.91 -2.02
CA GLY A 363 3.63 4.84 -2.73
C GLY A 363 4.67 5.53 -1.85
N ILE A 364 4.71 5.24 -0.54
CA ILE A 364 5.72 5.78 0.39
C ILE A 364 7.11 5.24 0.04
N ASN A 365 8.08 6.14 -0.19
CA ASN A 365 9.45 5.76 -0.53
C ASN A 365 10.30 5.41 0.72
N ALA A 366 11.50 4.89 0.50
CA ALA A 366 12.39 4.45 1.58
C ALA A 366 12.76 5.57 2.58
N ALA A 367 12.95 6.81 2.11
CA ALA A 367 13.29 7.94 2.97
C ALA A 367 12.11 8.33 3.87
N GLN A 368 10.89 8.35 3.31
CA GLN A 368 9.66 8.59 4.06
C GLN A 368 9.37 7.45 5.04
N SER A 369 9.56 6.19 4.62
CA SER A 369 9.41 5.00 5.48
C SER A 369 10.35 5.07 6.69
N LYS A 370 11.63 5.38 6.47
CA LYS A 370 12.61 5.61 7.53
C LYS A 370 12.17 6.74 8.47
N GLY A 371 11.69 7.86 7.92
CA GLY A 371 11.17 8.98 8.71
C GLY A 371 9.98 8.61 9.60
N LEU A 372 9.05 7.80 9.10
CA LEU A 372 7.92 7.27 9.86
C LEU A 372 8.37 6.35 10.99
N THR A 373 9.36 5.49 10.75
CA THR A 373 9.90 4.62 11.79
C THR A 373 10.66 5.40 12.86
N GLU A 374 11.65 6.21 12.48
CA GLU A 374 12.55 6.87 13.43
C GLU A 374 11.89 8.00 14.22
N LYS A 375 10.96 8.74 13.60
CA LYS A 375 10.38 9.94 14.22
C LYS A 375 8.99 9.72 14.78
N LYS A 376 8.25 8.75 14.23
CA LYS A 376 6.84 8.53 14.54
C LYS A 376 6.56 7.13 15.09
N HIS A 377 7.57 6.27 15.19
CA HIS A 377 7.42 4.91 15.71
C HIS A 377 6.39 4.07 14.91
N ILE A 378 6.28 4.35 13.60
CA ILE A 378 5.42 3.63 12.67
C ILE A 378 6.31 2.73 11.82
N TYR A 379 6.18 1.42 12.04
CA TYR A 379 7.02 0.41 11.43
C TYR A 379 6.35 -0.14 10.19
N LEU A 380 6.92 0.16 9.03
CA LEU A 380 6.49 -0.32 7.72
C LEU A 380 7.71 -0.73 6.90
N THR A 381 7.49 -1.38 5.78
CA THR A 381 8.59 -1.79 4.90
C THR A 381 9.20 -0.60 4.14
N ALA A 382 10.44 -0.75 3.68
CA ALA A 382 11.14 0.31 2.96
C ALA A 382 10.53 0.64 1.59
N ASN A 383 9.77 -0.28 0.99
CA ASN A 383 9.07 -0.08 -0.29
C ASN A 383 7.63 0.43 -0.13
N GLY A 384 7.25 0.88 1.07
CA GLY A 384 5.94 1.48 1.30
C GLY A 384 4.80 0.48 1.48
N ARG A 385 5.06 -0.84 1.56
CA ARG A 385 4.05 -1.81 1.97
C ARG A 385 3.65 -1.57 3.42
N ILE A 386 2.34 -1.47 3.65
CA ILE A 386 1.73 -1.54 4.98
C ILE A 386 0.80 -2.76 5.09
N SER A 387 0.65 -3.25 6.32
CA SER A 387 -0.35 -4.24 6.71
C SER A 387 -1.56 -3.49 7.27
N MET A 388 -2.68 -3.55 6.56
CA MET A 388 -3.96 -2.97 6.99
C MET A 388 -4.46 -3.63 8.28
N ALA A 389 -4.03 -4.87 8.54
CA ALA A 389 -4.34 -5.55 9.79
C ALA A 389 -3.74 -4.85 11.02
N GLY A 390 -2.65 -4.10 10.87
CA GLY A 390 -2.03 -3.33 11.96
C GLY A 390 -2.77 -2.03 12.29
N LEU A 391 -3.69 -1.59 11.44
CA LEU A 391 -4.55 -0.43 11.68
C LEU A 391 -5.81 -0.82 12.46
N ASN A 392 -6.28 0.08 13.31
CA ASN A 392 -7.53 -0.03 14.08
C ASN A 392 -8.06 1.36 14.43
N ARG A 393 -9.26 1.43 15.01
CA ARG A 393 -9.90 2.69 15.41
C ARG A 393 -9.04 3.53 16.37
N GLY A 394 -8.25 2.88 17.22
CA GLY A 394 -7.37 3.54 18.19
C GLY A 394 -6.11 4.15 17.60
N ASN A 395 -5.63 3.66 16.45
CA ASN A 395 -4.34 4.07 15.87
C ASN A 395 -4.42 4.69 14.47
N VAL A 396 -5.49 4.48 13.69
CA VAL A 396 -5.56 4.94 12.29
C VAL A 396 -5.44 6.47 12.19
N ARG A 397 -6.12 7.21 13.06
CA ARG A 397 -6.05 8.67 13.08
C ARG A 397 -4.73 9.20 13.63
N PRO A 398 -4.20 8.71 14.77
CA PRO A 398 -2.84 9.05 15.21
C PRO A 398 -1.77 8.80 14.15
N VAL A 399 -1.80 7.65 13.48
CA VAL A 399 -0.88 7.31 12.38
C VAL A 399 -0.87 8.40 11.31
N LEU A 400 -2.05 8.94 10.98
CA LEU A 400 -2.24 9.92 9.91
C LEU A 400 -1.94 11.37 10.29
N LEU A 401 -2.26 11.80 11.52
CA LEU A 401 -1.89 13.13 12.02
C LEU A 401 -0.36 13.31 12.06
N PHE A 402 0.38 12.21 12.13
CA PHE A 402 1.84 12.22 12.10
C PHE A 402 2.44 12.16 10.69
N SER A 403 1.71 11.68 9.68
CA SER A 403 2.18 11.58 8.28
C SER A 403 1.68 12.69 7.37
N ALA A 404 0.52 13.31 7.64
CA ALA A 404 0.00 14.46 6.87
C ALA A 404 0.77 15.78 7.10
N ALA A 405 1.67 15.81 8.08
CA ALA A 405 2.71 16.85 8.15
C ALA A 405 3.81 16.56 7.12
N VAL A 406 3.47 16.33 5.85
CA VAL A 406 4.34 16.31 4.67
C VAL A 406 3.63 17.11 3.56
N PRO A 407 3.69 18.46 3.56
CA PRO A 407 3.23 19.25 2.45
C PRO A 407 4.30 19.23 1.34
N VAL A 408 3.96 18.60 0.21
CA VAL A 408 4.65 18.78 -1.08
C VAL A 408 4.29 20.14 -1.72
N HIS A 409 3.57 21.04 -1.03
CA HIS A 409 3.05 22.29 -1.61
C HIS A 409 3.38 23.58 -0.84
N ALA A 410 4.40 23.59 0.03
CA ALA A 410 4.84 24.83 0.69
C ALA A 410 5.86 25.67 -0.14
N LEU A 411 6.21 25.26 -1.37
CA LEU A 411 7.27 25.89 -2.16
C LEU A 411 6.80 27.03 -3.09
N THR A 412 5.49 27.18 -3.35
CA THR A 412 5.04 28.19 -4.34
C THR A 412 4.68 29.56 -3.75
N LEU A 413 4.52 29.70 -2.43
CA LEU A 413 4.19 30.99 -1.79
C LEU A 413 5.35 31.64 -1.03
N CYS A 414 6.44 30.91 -0.78
CA CYS A 414 7.60 31.44 -0.05
C CYS A 414 8.68 32.08 -0.95
N SER A 415 8.69 31.76 -2.25
CA SER A 415 9.67 32.33 -3.19
C SER A 415 9.37 33.79 -3.59
N ALA A 416 8.12 34.25 -3.42
CA ALA A 416 7.71 35.60 -3.83
C ALA A 416 7.96 36.71 -2.76
N ARG A 417 8.60 36.42 -1.62
CA ARG A 417 8.80 37.41 -0.55
C ARG A 417 10.19 37.46 0.09
N VAL A 418 11.21 36.83 -0.51
CA VAL A 418 12.59 36.90 -0.01
C VAL A 418 13.55 37.31 -1.12
N ASP A 419 13.20 38.38 -1.85
CA ASP A 419 14.17 39.03 -2.75
C ASP A 419 14.03 40.56 -2.73
N ALA A 420 13.85 41.11 -1.53
CA ALA A 420 13.93 42.54 -1.30
C ALA A 420 14.56 42.80 0.06
N ARG A 421 15.90 42.85 0.09
CA ARG A 421 16.67 43.72 1.00
C ARG A 421 18.13 43.88 0.53
N LEU A 422 18.35 45.01 -0.13
CA LEU A 422 19.45 45.98 0.07
C LEU A 422 20.91 45.49 -0.01
N THR A 423 21.61 46.01 -1.03
CA THR A 423 22.97 46.58 -0.90
C THR A 423 23.12 47.73 -1.92
N PRO A 424 24.02 48.70 -1.69
CA PRO A 424 23.81 50.11 -2.02
C PRO A 424 24.57 50.58 -3.29
N PHE A 425 24.10 51.70 -3.83
CA PHE A 425 24.76 52.66 -4.71
C PHE A 425 26.03 52.21 -5.49
N LEU A 426 25.88 52.11 -6.81
CA LEU A 426 26.88 52.67 -7.73
C LEU A 426 26.17 53.26 -8.96
N VAL A 427 26.53 54.51 -9.24
CA VAL A 427 26.07 55.33 -10.38
C VAL A 427 26.78 54.86 -11.65
N CYS A 428 26.05 54.72 -12.77
CA CYS A 428 26.48 55.22 -14.09
C CYS A 428 25.39 55.06 -15.17
N SER A 429 25.22 56.16 -15.88
CA SER A 429 24.40 56.46 -17.05
C SER A 429 24.87 55.76 -18.34
N HIS A 430 23.93 55.32 -19.19
CA HIS A 430 23.75 55.71 -20.61
C HIS A 430 22.96 54.67 -21.46
N GLU A 431 22.37 55.21 -22.52
CA GLU A 431 21.42 54.69 -23.52
C GLU A 431 21.73 53.32 -24.20
N PRO A 432 20.72 52.69 -24.85
CA PRO A 432 20.87 51.45 -25.57
C PRO A 432 21.24 51.66 -27.05
N PRO A 433 21.78 50.62 -27.72
CA PRO A 433 21.27 50.29 -29.03
C PRO A 433 21.06 48.78 -29.21
N ARG A 434 19.85 48.39 -29.64
CA ARG A 434 19.59 47.12 -30.33
C ARG A 434 19.58 47.39 -31.83
N GLN A 435 20.51 46.80 -32.56
CA GLN A 435 20.41 46.58 -34.01
C GLN A 435 19.84 45.18 -34.27
N GLY A 436 18.92 45.08 -35.24
CA GLY A 436 18.38 43.82 -35.77
C GLY A 436 19.40 43.04 -36.64
N PRO A 437 19.00 42.16 -37.59
CA PRO A 437 17.90 42.43 -38.54
C PRO A 437 17.08 41.23 -39.12
N ARG A 438 15.99 41.62 -39.82
CA ARG A 438 15.33 41.05 -41.04
C ARG A 438 14.45 39.78 -40.89
N ARG A 439 13.12 39.79 -41.16
CA ARG A 439 12.24 40.05 -42.36
C ARG A 439 12.25 38.93 -43.43
N PRO A 440 11.12 38.60 -44.11
CA PRO A 440 10.21 39.50 -44.89
C PRO A 440 8.68 39.34 -44.55
N ARG A 441 7.74 40.31 -44.68
CA ARG A 441 7.17 41.18 -45.77
C ARG A 441 6.48 40.36 -46.90
N LEU A 442 5.27 40.61 -47.44
CA LEU A 442 4.25 41.70 -47.57
C LEU A 442 2.83 41.04 -47.77
N VAL A 443 1.64 41.53 -47.34
CA VAL A 443 0.76 42.69 -47.75
C VAL A 443 0.29 42.60 -49.23
N PRO A 444 -0.95 42.94 -49.70
CA PRO A 444 -1.95 43.96 -49.25
C PRO A 444 -3.42 43.43 -49.16
N ASP A 445 -4.48 44.13 -48.70
CA ASP A 445 -5.08 45.41 -49.16
C ASP A 445 -6.12 45.99 -48.14
N LYS A 446 -6.37 47.30 -48.27
CA LYS A 446 -7.43 48.16 -47.65
C LYS A 446 -8.56 48.40 -48.69
N PRO A 447 -9.69 49.14 -48.48
CA PRO A 447 -9.87 50.31 -47.59
C PRO A 447 -11.28 50.60 -46.97
N SER A 448 -11.32 51.60 -46.04
CA SER A 448 -12.33 52.69 -45.84
C SER A 448 -13.83 52.36 -45.60
N SER A 449 -14.67 53.06 -44.81
CA SER A 449 -14.88 54.51 -44.53
C SER A 449 -16.00 54.63 -43.43
N VAL A 450 -15.94 55.51 -42.41
CA VAL A 450 -16.43 56.92 -42.26
C VAL A 450 -17.84 57.08 -41.62
N ALA A 451 -17.85 57.88 -40.52
CA ALA A 451 -18.83 58.86 -40.00
C ALA A 451 -20.13 58.49 -39.22
N ASP A 452 -20.12 58.97 -37.96
CA ASP A 452 -21.14 59.64 -37.10
C ASP A 452 -22.20 60.54 -37.80
N PRO A 453 -23.16 61.22 -37.10
CA PRO A 453 -23.84 60.97 -35.81
C PRO A 453 -25.40 61.16 -35.93
N THR A 454 -26.19 60.92 -34.87
CA THR A 454 -27.29 61.80 -34.37
C THR A 454 -28.19 61.10 -33.34
N ALA A 455 -28.38 61.75 -32.20
CA ALA A 455 -29.42 61.49 -31.21
C ALA A 455 -30.68 62.36 -31.52
N PRO A 456 -31.88 62.03 -31.00
CA PRO A 456 -32.21 62.38 -29.61
C PRO A 456 -33.06 61.34 -28.83
N ALA A 457 -33.00 61.45 -27.50
CA ALA A 457 -33.81 60.78 -26.47
C ALA A 457 -35.25 61.43 -26.37
N PRO A 458 -36.21 61.07 -25.46
CA PRO A 458 -36.01 60.52 -24.10
C PRO A 458 -37.10 59.60 -23.46
N ARG A 459 -36.82 59.23 -22.18
CA ARG A 459 -37.67 58.69 -21.07
C ARG A 459 -37.89 57.16 -21.06
N SER A 460 -37.80 56.40 -19.95
CA SER A 460 -37.78 56.64 -18.49
C SER A 460 -37.06 55.45 -17.78
N LEU A 461 -36.40 55.56 -16.62
CA LEU A 461 -36.98 55.31 -15.29
C LEU A 461 -35.95 55.53 -14.14
N ALA A 462 -36.42 56.23 -13.11
CA ALA A 462 -36.16 56.20 -11.66
C ALA A 462 -34.84 55.65 -11.01
N SER A 463 -34.25 56.56 -10.21
CA SER A 463 -33.72 56.46 -8.83
C SER A 463 -32.65 55.41 -8.45
N ALA A 464 -31.42 55.90 -8.19
CA ALA A 464 -30.41 55.24 -7.35
C ALA A 464 -29.98 56.16 -6.19
N SER A 465 -29.98 55.61 -4.97
CA SER A 465 -29.53 56.20 -3.71
C SER A 465 -28.01 56.46 -3.68
N PRO A 466 -27.51 57.37 -2.82
CA PRO A 466 -26.11 57.78 -2.84
C PRO A 466 -25.17 56.70 -2.27
N ALA A 467 -23.93 56.71 -2.78
CA ALA A 467 -22.82 55.88 -2.29
C ALA A 467 -22.57 56.08 -0.79
N PRO A 468 -22.19 55.02 -0.05
CA PRO A 468 -21.91 55.15 1.38
C PRO A 468 -20.64 55.98 1.59
N SER A 469 -20.78 57.04 2.38
CA SER A 469 -19.69 57.83 2.91
C SER A 469 -18.67 56.95 3.62
N VAL A 470 -17.42 56.94 3.14
CA VAL A 470 -16.28 56.36 3.88
C VAL A 470 -16.04 57.25 5.10
N SER A 471 -16.29 56.72 6.30
CA SER A 471 -15.99 57.43 7.55
C SER A 471 -14.50 57.84 7.61
N PRO A 472 -14.15 59.08 8.02
CA PRO A 472 -12.77 59.55 8.12
C PRO A 472 -11.86 58.72 9.05
N VAL A 473 -12.45 57.86 9.88
CA VAL A 473 -11.76 57.01 10.85
C VAL A 473 -11.08 55.81 10.18
N ALA A 474 -11.58 55.33 9.03
CA ALA A 474 -11.04 54.14 8.37
C ALA A 474 -9.68 54.38 7.66
N SER A 475 -9.41 55.62 7.23
CA SER A 475 -8.15 55.99 6.57
C SER A 475 -7.00 56.31 7.54
N ALA A 476 -7.28 56.48 8.84
CA ALA A 476 -6.28 56.92 9.81
C ALA A 476 -5.35 55.80 10.33
N SER A 477 -5.74 54.52 10.26
CA SER A 477 -5.02 53.46 11.00
C SER A 477 -3.98 52.65 10.19
N PRO A 478 -4.26 52.12 8.98
CA PRO A 478 -3.30 51.20 8.34
C PRO A 478 -2.12 51.94 7.69
N VAL A 479 -2.40 53.05 7.01
CA VAL A 479 -1.40 53.77 6.20
C VAL A 479 -0.48 54.62 7.08
N ALA A 480 -1.04 55.36 8.05
CA ALA A 480 -0.25 56.24 8.93
C ALA A 480 0.68 55.45 9.86
N SER A 481 0.24 54.29 10.36
CA SER A 481 1.05 53.42 11.24
C SER A 481 2.22 52.79 10.49
N PHE A 482 2.00 52.33 9.26
CA PHE A 482 3.06 51.78 8.42
C PHE A 482 4.15 52.83 8.11
N PHE A 483 3.74 54.04 7.75
CA PHE A 483 4.69 55.15 7.51
C PHE A 483 5.44 55.54 8.79
N SER A 484 4.77 55.60 9.94
CA SER A 484 5.42 55.95 11.21
C SER A 484 6.48 54.92 11.62
N ILE A 485 6.22 53.62 11.42
CA ILE A 485 7.19 52.54 11.65
C ILE A 485 8.35 52.62 10.66
N ALA A 486 8.07 52.82 9.37
CA ALA A 486 9.09 52.88 8.33
C ALA A 486 10.07 54.05 8.54
N ILE A 487 9.60 55.17 9.09
CA ILE A 487 10.40 56.37 9.33
C ILE A 487 11.16 56.29 10.65
N SER A 488 10.49 55.93 11.75
CA SER A 488 11.08 55.99 13.09
C SER A 488 11.80 54.71 13.52
N LEU A 489 11.53 53.59 12.83
CA LEU A 489 11.88 52.23 13.25
C LEU A 489 11.38 51.85 14.66
N ASN A 490 10.54 52.69 15.27
CA ASN A 490 9.95 52.48 16.58
C ASN A 490 8.43 52.48 16.43
N PRO A 491 7.77 51.34 16.69
CA PRO A 491 6.37 51.21 16.36
C PRO A 491 5.47 52.05 17.32
N ASN A 492 5.99 52.53 18.45
CA ASN A 492 5.28 53.45 19.36
C ASN A 492 5.37 54.93 18.99
N VAL A 493 6.11 55.27 17.94
CA VAL A 493 6.16 56.67 17.46
C VAL A 493 4.98 56.87 16.52
N HIS A 494 4.02 57.70 16.92
CA HIS A 494 2.84 58.01 16.13
C HIS A 494 2.96 59.41 15.52
N LEU A 495 3.20 59.49 14.20
CA LEU A 495 3.34 60.77 13.49
C LEU A 495 1.99 61.51 13.30
N ASN A 496 0.87 60.82 13.54
CA ASN A 496 -0.48 61.36 13.45
C ASN A 496 -1.20 61.16 14.80
N SER A 497 -1.77 62.24 15.34
CA SER A 497 -2.52 62.23 16.61
C SER A 497 -3.83 61.46 16.56
N ALA A 498 -4.31 61.09 15.37
CA ALA A 498 -5.50 60.24 15.18
C ALA A 498 -5.18 58.73 15.17
N ASN A 499 -3.96 58.33 15.56
CA ASN A 499 -3.59 56.91 15.59
C ASN A 499 -4.26 56.18 16.76
N ILE A 500 -4.90 55.05 16.44
CA ILE A 500 -5.63 54.19 17.40
C ILE A 500 -4.84 52.94 17.80
N THR A 501 -3.62 52.76 17.28
CA THR A 501 -2.76 51.63 17.66
C THR A 501 -2.29 51.79 19.11
N PRO A 502 -2.35 50.73 19.95
CA PRO A 502 -1.87 50.81 21.33
C PRO A 502 -0.34 50.93 21.39
N GLU A 503 0.17 51.43 22.52
CA GLU A 503 1.61 51.35 22.81
C GLU A 503 2.06 49.89 22.97
N TRP A 504 3.21 49.58 22.39
CA TRP A 504 3.82 48.26 22.37
C TRP A 504 5.08 48.21 23.24
N ASN A 505 5.35 47.07 23.86
CA ASN A 505 6.59 46.92 24.62
C ASN A 505 7.81 46.96 23.68
N SER A 506 8.84 47.77 24.01
CA SER A 506 10.08 47.87 23.23
C SER A 506 10.87 46.56 23.24
N TRP A 507 11.43 46.20 22.07
CA TRP A 507 11.80 44.83 21.72
C TRP A 507 13.07 44.29 22.41
N SER A 508 12.98 43.06 22.92
CA SER A 508 14.08 42.10 22.93
C SER A 508 13.59 40.82 22.23
N ARG A 509 14.22 40.50 21.09
CA ARG A 509 14.08 39.31 20.22
C ARG A 509 12.99 38.29 20.60
N ASN A 510 11.70 38.62 20.49
CA ASN A 510 10.64 37.61 20.52
C ASN A 510 9.36 38.02 19.78
N HIS A 511 8.78 37.00 19.16
CA HIS A 511 7.76 36.99 18.11
C HIS A 511 6.42 37.62 18.54
N THR A 512 6.26 38.90 18.19
CA THR A 512 5.00 39.64 18.32
C THR A 512 4.44 39.85 16.92
N GLU A 513 3.23 39.36 16.70
CA GLU A 513 2.50 39.49 15.44
C GLU A 513 1.27 40.39 15.63
N MET A 514 0.85 41.06 14.56
CA MET A 514 -0.32 41.94 14.53
C MET A 514 -1.47 41.25 13.81
N LEU A 515 -2.61 41.10 14.47
CA LEU A 515 -3.85 40.67 13.82
C LEU A 515 -4.75 41.88 13.60
N PHE A 516 -5.10 42.13 12.34
CA PHE A 516 -6.09 43.13 11.95
C PHE A 516 -7.43 42.44 11.70
N ASN A 517 -8.45 42.81 12.47
CA ASN A 517 -9.81 42.32 12.29
C ASN A 517 -10.81 43.49 12.25
N LYS A 518 -12.08 43.23 11.91
CA LYS A 518 -13.17 44.22 11.99
C LYS A 518 -14.16 43.79 13.08
N THR A 519 -14.60 44.74 13.90
CA THR A 519 -15.71 44.51 14.83
C THR A 519 -17.05 44.51 14.09
N VAL A 520 -18.10 44.01 14.74
CA VAL A 520 -19.48 44.01 14.23
C VAL A 520 -19.99 45.41 13.88
N ALA A 521 -19.41 46.46 14.50
CA ALA A 521 -19.69 47.86 14.24
C ALA A 521 -18.82 48.49 13.12
N GLY A 522 -18.03 47.69 12.38
CA GLY A 522 -17.17 48.18 11.30
C GLY A 522 -15.91 48.91 11.76
N VAL A 523 -15.60 48.88 13.07
CA VAL A 523 -14.42 49.53 13.66
C VAL A 523 -13.21 48.59 13.59
N PRO A 524 -11.99 49.07 13.26
CA PRO A 524 -10.78 48.25 13.31
C PRO A 524 -10.54 47.64 14.70
N ASP A 525 -10.26 46.34 14.75
CA ASP A 525 -9.83 45.60 15.94
C ASP A 525 -8.37 45.19 15.74
N VAL A 526 -7.47 45.82 16.48
CA VAL A 526 -6.02 45.61 16.39
C VAL A 526 -5.57 44.90 17.66
N ARG A 527 -5.10 43.66 17.53
CA ARG A 527 -4.67 42.85 18.68
C ARG A 527 -3.21 42.46 18.58
N HIS A 528 -2.56 42.48 19.73
CA HIS A 528 -1.28 41.79 19.93
C HIS A 528 -1.54 40.31 20.11
N PHE A 529 -0.83 39.47 19.36
CA PHE A 529 -0.73 38.05 19.68
C PHE A 529 0.72 37.57 19.60
N LYS A 530 1.00 36.51 20.36
CA LYS A 530 2.27 35.80 20.32
C LYS A 530 2.04 34.44 19.68
N THR A 531 2.80 34.15 18.64
CA THR A 531 2.80 32.85 18.00
C THR A 531 3.39 31.82 18.95
N SER A 532 2.70 30.68 19.10
CA SER A 532 3.09 29.67 20.06
C SER A 532 4.52 29.16 19.76
N PRO A 533 5.36 28.95 20.78
CA PRO A 533 6.71 28.38 20.61
C PRO A 533 6.68 27.04 19.84
N GLU A 534 5.64 26.22 20.05
CA GLU A 534 5.45 24.94 19.38
C GLU A 534 5.19 25.11 17.87
N LEU A 535 4.43 26.15 17.48
CA LEU A 535 4.20 26.47 16.07
C LEU A 535 5.48 26.97 15.41
N LEU A 536 6.27 27.78 16.10
CA LEU A 536 7.57 28.26 15.61
C LEU A 536 8.58 27.12 15.46
N GLN A 537 8.60 26.17 16.39
CA GLN A 537 9.43 24.96 16.31
C GLN A 537 9.03 24.10 15.10
N ARG A 538 7.73 23.96 14.82
CA ARG A 538 7.22 23.30 13.61
C ARG A 538 7.68 24.01 12.34
N CYS A 539 7.64 25.35 12.29
CA CYS A 539 8.09 26.12 11.13
C CYS A 539 9.61 26.06 10.91
N GLN A 540 10.41 26.09 11.99
CA GLN A 540 11.86 25.90 11.90
C GLN A 540 12.23 24.51 11.35
N TRP A 541 11.48 23.49 11.73
CA TRP A 541 11.63 22.14 11.19
C TRP A 541 11.35 22.08 9.68
N TRP A 542 10.29 22.74 9.20
CA TRP A 542 9.99 22.81 7.76
C TRP A 542 11.11 23.48 6.96
N LYS A 543 11.69 24.53 7.52
CA LYS A 543 12.83 25.24 6.91
C LYS A 543 14.08 24.36 6.80
N SER A 544 14.32 23.47 7.74
CA SER A 544 15.53 22.63 7.74
C SER A 544 15.48 21.45 6.75
N ILE A 545 14.29 21.04 6.32
CA ILE A 545 14.12 19.93 5.36
C ILE A 545 13.76 20.38 3.95
N ALA A 546 13.44 21.67 3.74
CA ALA A 546 13.18 22.25 2.43
C ALA A 546 14.28 22.00 1.37
N PRO A 547 15.60 22.00 1.71
CA PRO A 547 16.65 21.66 0.73
C PRO A 547 16.63 20.19 0.27
N VAL A 548 16.05 19.30 1.06
CA VAL A 548 16.01 17.85 0.81
C VAL A 548 14.74 17.44 0.02
N LEU A 549 13.72 18.29 0.00
CA LEU A 549 12.44 18.06 -0.68
C LEU A 549 12.41 18.59 -2.14
N ALA A 550 13.46 19.29 -2.58
CA ALA A 550 13.54 19.91 -3.90
C ALA A 550 14.27 19.04 -4.96
N GLN A 551 14.44 17.74 -4.69
CA GLN A 551 14.98 16.72 -5.61
C GLN A 551 14.07 15.49 -5.55
#